data_AF-A0A1I5E7N2-F1
#
_entry.id   AF-A0A1I5E7N2-F1
#
_cell.length_a   1.000
_cell.length_b   1.000
_cell.length_c   1.000
_cell.angle_alpha   90.00
_cell.angle_beta   90.00
_cell.angle_gamma   90.00
#
_symmetry.space_group_name_H-M   'P 1'
#
loop_
_entity.id
_entity.type
_entity.pdbx_description
1 polymer ?
#
loop_
_entity_poly.entity_id
_entity_poly.type
_entity_poly.pdbx_seq_one_letter_code
_entity_poly.pdbx_strand_id
1 'polypeptide(L)'
;MFSAYRSVAPSPTARALACECRTPTSPLSPPCWIAYVGTLDQSADETGRAHQALFDSFVKGTRLAHEVLSVRRVGPASAHVVTHGATAKGSKPAELNKVRTYSLVRTGSGWKVAAFQNTKHRPLLEAARFKFQPASKPAA
;
A
#
# COMPACT_ATOMS: atom_id res chain seq x y z
N MET A 1 -15.39 -9.66 11.63
CA MET A 1 -14.90 -9.89 10.26
C MET A 1 -15.15 -8.61 9.45
N PHE A 2 -14.20 -7.69 9.41
CA PHE A 2 -14.32 -6.45 8.62
C PHE A 2 -13.65 -6.65 7.26
N SER A 3 -14.17 -7.56 6.44
CA SER A 3 -13.75 -7.67 5.03
C SER A 3 -14.66 -6.79 4.19
N ALA A 4 -14.17 -5.61 3.81
CA ALA A 4 -14.85 -4.73 2.89
C ALA A 4 -14.04 -4.66 1.59
N TYR A 5 -14.40 -5.52 0.63
CA TYR A 5 -13.89 -5.40 -0.73
C TYR A 5 -14.32 -4.05 -1.31
N ARG A 6 -13.35 -3.25 -1.76
CA ARG A 6 -13.61 -1.97 -2.43
C ARG A 6 -12.81 -1.87 -3.72
N SER A 7 -13.48 -1.43 -4.77
CA SER A 7 -12.88 -1.07 -6.05
C SER A 7 -12.91 0.45 -6.20
N VAL A 8 -11.76 1.07 -6.43
CA VAL A 8 -11.62 2.53 -6.54
C VAL A 8 -10.87 2.85 -7.82
N ALA A 9 -11.38 3.81 -8.60
CA ALA A 9 -10.66 4.33 -9.76
C ALA A 9 -9.47 5.19 -9.28
N PRO A 10 -8.33 5.20 -10.00
CA PRO A 10 -7.26 6.15 -9.73
C PRO A 10 -7.79 7.59 -9.76
N SER A 11 -7.39 8.41 -8.77
CA SER A 11 -7.71 9.85 -8.80
C SER A 11 -7.00 10.50 -9.99
N PRO A 12 -7.68 11.35 -10.79
CA PRO A 12 -7.06 12.08 -11.91
C PRO A 12 -5.99 13.08 -11.45
N THR A 13 -5.96 13.43 -10.16
CA THR A 13 -4.89 14.19 -9.52
C THR A 13 -4.20 13.30 -8.48
N ALA A 14 -3.08 12.68 -8.86
CA ALA A 14 -2.25 11.88 -7.96
C ALA A 14 -1.62 12.69 -6.81
N ARG A 15 -1.58 14.03 -6.95
CA ARG A 15 -1.21 14.99 -5.90
C ARG A 15 -2.11 14.89 -4.65
N ALA A 16 -3.27 14.24 -4.76
CA ALA A 16 -4.20 13.95 -3.67
C ALA A 16 -4.07 12.53 -3.11
N LEU A 17 -2.94 11.83 -3.32
CA LEU A 17 -2.59 10.75 -2.41
C LEU A 17 -2.58 11.37 -1.01
N ALA A 18 -3.34 10.80 -0.08
CA ALA A 18 -3.45 11.27 1.30
C ALA A 18 -2.14 11.08 2.09
N CYS A 19 -0.98 11.12 1.45
CA CYS A 19 0.33 11.15 2.07
C CYS A 19 0.59 12.54 2.64
N GLU A 20 0.93 12.59 3.93
CA GLU A 20 1.43 13.79 4.61
C GLU A 20 2.88 13.57 5.06
N CYS A 21 3.62 12.72 4.34
CA CYS A 21 5.05 12.58 4.56
C CYS A 21 5.73 13.92 4.21
N ARG A 22 6.26 14.59 5.23
CA ARG A 22 7.13 15.75 5.03
C ARG A 22 8.41 15.32 4.34
N THR A 23 9.00 16.23 3.57
CA THR A 23 10.37 16.07 3.05
C THR A 23 11.30 15.70 4.22
N PRO A 24 12.13 14.66 4.08
CA PRO A 24 13.13 14.28 5.07
C PRO A 24 13.96 15.48 5.54
N THR A 25 14.01 15.71 6.84
CA THR A 25 14.96 16.67 7.45
C THR A 25 16.24 15.99 7.92
N SER A 26 16.33 14.67 7.73
CA SER A 26 17.44 13.81 8.16
C SER A 26 17.63 12.67 7.16
N PRO A 27 18.88 12.26 6.87
CA PRO A 27 19.17 11.11 5.99
C PRO A 27 18.65 9.77 6.53
N LEU A 28 18.28 9.69 7.81
CA LEU A 28 17.68 8.51 8.43
C LEU A 28 16.15 8.53 8.44
N SER A 29 15.53 9.50 7.76
CA SER A 29 14.07 9.57 7.66
C SER A 29 13.57 8.40 6.80
N PRO A 30 12.52 7.69 7.21
CA PRO A 30 11.97 6.62 6.39
C PRO A 30 11.38 7.19 5.09
N PRO A 31 11.42 6.44 3.98
CA PRO A 31 10.78 6.86 2.75
C PRO A 31 9.26 6.96 2.95
N CYS A 32 8.64 7.88 2.22
CA CYS A 32 7.20 8.03 2.21
C CYS A 32 6.51 6.83 1.56
N TRP A 33 7.10 6.30 0.49
CA TRP A 33 6.52 5.22 -0.30
C TRP A 33 7.58 4.24 -0.76
N ILE A 34 7.31 2.95 -0.53
CA ILE A 34 8.11 1.85 -1.06
C ILE A 34 7.25 1.07 -2.06
N ALA A 35 7.58 1.20 -3.35
CA ALA A 35 6.93 0.45 -4.41
C ALA A 35 7.30 -1.04 -4.33
N TYR A 36 6.48 -1.90 -4.93
CA TYR A 36 6.72 -3.36 -4.88
C TYR A 36 8.01 -3.79 -5.59
N VAL A 37 8.57 -2.93 -6.45
CA VAL A 37 9.84 -3.14 -7.14
C VAL A 37 11.05 -2.58 -6.36
N GLY A 38 10.81 -1.97 -5.19
CA GLY A 38 11.86 -1.42 -4.33
C GLY A 38 12.17 0.06 -4.53
N THR A 39 11.46 0.77 -5.42
CA THR A 39 11.59 2.23 -5.55
C THR A 39 11.19 2.93 -4.25
N LEU A 40 12.04 3.87 -3.80
CA LEU A 40 11.88 4.62 -2.56
C LEU A 40 11.57 6.08 -2.87
N ASP A 41 10.32 6.49 -2.74
CA ASP A 41 9.95 7.90 -2.85
C ASP A 41 10.04 8.54 -1.45
N GLN A 42 10.79 9.64 -1.34
CA GLN A 42 11.11 10.29 -0.07
C GLN A 42 10.02 11.25 0.39
N SER A 43 9.20 11.77 -0.53
CA SER A 43 8.20 12.79 -0.24
C SER A 43 6.85 12.50 -0.88
N ALA A 44 5.80 13.16 -0.38
CA ALA A 44 4.49 13.13 -0.99
C ALA A 44 4.51 13.67 -2.44
N ASP A 45 5.36 14.66 -2.73
CA ASP A 45 5.49 15.25 -4.06
C ASP A 45 6.15 14.29 -5.06
N GLU A 46 7.22 13.59 -4.66
CA GLU A 46 7.83 12.53 -5.48
C GLU A 46 6.84 11.40 -5.76
N THR A 47 6.19 10.92 -4.70
CA THR A 47 5.17 9.88 -4.79
C THR A 47 4.06 10.31 -5.75
N GLY A 48 3.54 11.54 -5.62
CA GLY A 48 2.48 12.08 -6.45
C GLY A 48 2.87 12.16 -7.93
N ARG A 49 4.07 12.65 -8.24
CA ARG A 49 4.57 12.70 -9.62
C ARG A 49 4.74 11.31 -10.22
N ALA A 50 5.34 10.38 -9.47
CA ALA A 50 5.54 9.01 -9.92
C ALA A 50 4.21 8.31 -10.21
N HIS A 51 3.22 8.46 -9.32
CA HIS A 51 1.89 7.88 -9.51
C HIS A 51 1.15 8.51 -10.68
N GLN A 52 1.26 9.83 -10.88
CA GLN A 52 0.64 10.49 -12.02
C GLN A 52 1.17 9.90 -13.34
N ALA A 53 2.49 9.79 -13.47
CA ALA A 53 3.11 9.17 -14.65
C ALA A 53 2.63 7.73 -14.88
N LEU A 54 2.46 6.93 -13.82
CA LEU A 54 1.92 5.57 -13.91
C LEU A 54 0.44 5.55 -14.33
N PHE A 55 -0.38 6.44 -13.76
CA PHE A 55 -1.81 6.58 -14.08
C PHE A 55 -2.05 7.03 -15.53
N ASP A 56 -1.14 7.84 -16.07
CA ASP A 56 -1.19 8.31 -17.45
C ASP A 56 -0.65 7.27 -18.45
N SER A 57 0.06 6.24 -17.98
CA SER A 57 0.72 5.22 -18.79
C SER A 57 0.29 3.78 -18.44
N PHE A 58 1.13 3.02 -17.75
CA PHE A 58 1.03 1.57 -17.60
C PHE A 58 -0.25 1.11 -16.91
N VAL A 59 -0.74 1.88 -15.93
CA VAL A 59 -1.95 1.52 -15.17
C VAL A 59 -3.17 2.37 -15.58
N LYS A 60 -3.10 3.06 -16.72
CA LYS A 60 -4.23 3.82 -17.27
C LYS A 60 -5.44 2.93 -17.51
N GLY A 61 -6.60 3.38 -17.02
CA GLY A 61 -7.87 2.65 -17.12
C GLY A 61 -7.98 1.42 -16.21
N THR A 62 -7.01 1.20 -15.32
CA THR A 62 -7.14 0.17 -14.27
C THR A 62 -8.03 0.68 -13.13
N ARG A 63 -8.60 -0.26 -12.36
CA ARG A 63 -9.19 0.00 -11.05
C ARG A 63 -8.38 -0.73 -9.99
N LEU A 64 -8.31 -0.14 -8.81
CA LEU A 64 -7.67 -0.72 -7.63
C LEU A 64 -8.72 -1.47 -6.80
N ALA A 65 -8.59 -2.79 -6.75
CA ALA A 65 -9.30 -3.63 -5.81
C ALA A 65 -8.50 -3.77 -4.51
N HIS A 66 -9.16 -3.73 -3.37
CA HIS A 66 -8.51 -3.93 -2.07
C HIS A 66 -9.45 -4.50 -1.02
N GLU A 67 -8.83 -5.06 0.01
CA GLU A 67 -9.46 -5.58 1.21
C GLU A 67 -8.61 -5.20 2.43
N VAL A 68 -9.24 -4.69 3.49
CA VAL A 68 -8.56 -4.41 4.76
C VAL A 68 -8.45 -5.69 5.56
N LEU A 69 -7.23 -6.08 5.92
CA LEU A 69 -6.96 -7.27 6.71
C LEU A 69 -6.88 -6.96 8.20
N SER A 70 -6.23 -5.85 8.54
CA SER A 70 -6.07 -5.44 9.93
C SER A 70 -5.96 -3.93 10.06
N VAL A 71 -6.43 -3.45 11.19
CA VAL A 71 -6.24 -2.08 11.66
C VAL A 71 -5.76 -2.18 13.10
N ARG A 72 -4.60 -1.60 13.39
CA ARG A 72 -4.03 -1.54 14.74
C ARG A 72 -3.70 -0.10 15.08
N ARG A 73 -4.40 0.49 16.06
CA ARG A 73 -3.98 1.77 16.64
C ARG A 73 -2.68 1.55 17.40
N VAL A 74 -1.68 2.38 17.13
CA VAL A 74 -0.38 2.35 17.84
C VAL A 74 -0.25 3.52 18.81
N GLY A 75 -1.15 4.50 18.72
CA GLY A 75 -1.30 5.60 19.67
C GLY A 75 -2.59 6.39 19.42
N PRO A 76 -2.86 7.46 20.18
CA PRO A 76 -4.07 8.28 20.05
C PRO A 76 -4.24 8.92 18.66
N ALA A 77 -3.12 9.19 17.99
CA ALA A 77 -3.06 9.85 16.69
C ALA A 77 -2.30 9.02 15.64
N SER A 78 -2.17 7.70 15.82
CA SER A 78 -1.43 6.85 14.90
C SER A 78 -2.00 5.44 14.79
N ALA A 79 -1.98 4.88 13.58
CA ALA A 79 -2.49 3.54 13.30
C ALA A 79 -1.73 2.86 12.17
N HIS A 80 -1.63 1.54 12.21
CA HIS A 80 -1.16 0.71 11.11
C HIS A 80 -2.35 0.02 10.46
N VAL A 81 -2.39 0.01 9.13
CA VAL A 81 -3.39 -0.72 8.36
C VAL A 81 -2.67 -1.67 7.41
N VAL A 82 -3.09 -2.93 7.39
CA VAL A 82 -2.60 -3.91 6.42
C VAL A 82 -3.75 -4.26 5.48
N THR A 83 -3.47 -4.29 4.18
CA THR A 83 -4.46 -4.59 3.15
C THR A 83 -3.92 -5.61 2.15
N HIS A 84 -4.85 -6.36 1.55
CA HIS A 84 -4.63 -6.99 0.26
C HIS A 84 -5.03 -6.06 -0.88
N GLY A 85 -4.45 -6.24 -2.07
CA GLY A 85 -4.78 -5.45 -3.24
C GLY A 85 -4.38 -6.04 -4.58
N ALA A 86 -5.02 -5.53 -5.64
CA ALA A 86 -4.61 -5.76 -7.01
C ALA A 86 -5.17 -4.65 -7.93
N THR A 87 -4.46 -4.37 -9.02
CA THR A 87 -4.94 -3.50 -10.10
C THR A 87 -5.38 -4.36 -11.29
N ALA A 88 -6.53 -4.04 -11.88
CA ALA A 88 -7.05 -4.74 -13.05
C ALA A 88 -7.76 -3.78 -14.01
N LYS A 89 -7.75 -4.10 -15.31
CA LYS A 89 -8.61 -3.44 -16.30
C LYS A 89 -9.88 -4.28 -16.48
N GLY A 90 -11.04 -3.62 -16.51
CA GLY A 90 -12.32 -4.31 -16.69
C GLY A 90 -12.83 -4.97 -15.42
N SER A 91 -12.85 -6.30 -15.39
CA SER A 91 -13.47 -7.12 -14.32
C SER A 91 -12.62 -7.17 -13.04
N LYS A 92 -13.23 -7.70 -11.96
CA LYS A 92 -12.58 -7.89 -10.67
C LYS A 92 -11.35 -8.81 -10.83
N PRO A 93 -10.19 -8.47 -10.24
CA PRO A 93 -9.03 -9.35 -10.27
C PRO A 93 -9.32 -10.69 -9.61
N ALA A 94 -8.79 -11.78 -10.20
CA ALA A 94 -8.93 -13.13 -9.65
C ALA A 94 -8.30 -13.26 -8.26
N GLU A 95 -7.21 -12.54 -8.00
CA GLU A 95 -6.48 -12.56 -6.73
C GLU A 95 -6.01 -11.17 -6.31
N LEU A 96 -5.95 -10.94 -5.00
CA LEU A 96 -5.40 -9.73 -4.39
C LEU A 96 -3.94 -9.94 -3.95
N ASN A 97 -3.05 -10.09 -4.92
CA ASN A 97 -1.66 -10.51 -4.72
C ASN A 97 -0.68 -9.40 -4.29
N LYS A 98 -1.17 -8.31 -3.71
CA LYS A 98 -0.35 -7.26 -3.10
C LYS A 98 -0.67 -7.16 -1.62
N VAL A 99 0.34 -7.24 -0.76
CA VAL A 99 0.20 -6.88 0.64
C VAL A 99 0.71 -5.46 0.80
N ARG A 100 -0.11 -4.58 1.38
CA ARG A 100 0.26 -3.18 1.59
C ARG A 100 0.11 -2.80 3.04
N THR A 101 1.12 -2.16 3.57
CA THR A 101 1.14 -1.60 4.93
C THR A 101 1.08 -0.08 4.82
N TYR A 102 0.13 0.51 5.55
CA TYR A 102 -0.01 1.95 5.72
C TYR A 102 0.28 2.29 7.17
N SER A 103 1.26 3.16 7.39
CA SER A 103 1.42 3.88 8.64
C SER A 103 0.64 5.17 8.53
N LEU A 104 -0.37 5.34 9.39
CA LEU A 104 -1.27 6.48 9.39
C LEU A 104 -1.03 7.36 10.61
N VAL A 105 -1.16 8.67 10.40
CA VAL A 105 -1.19 9.68 11.45
C VAL A 105 -2.47 10.49 11.36
N ARG A 106 -3.01 10.92 12.50
CA ARG A 106 -4.18 11.80 12.57
C ARG A 106 -3.72 13.25 12.62
N THR A 107 -4.15 14.05 11.66
CA THR A 107 -3.88 15.49 11.56
C THR A 107 -5.19 16.27 11.76
N GLY A 108 -5.11 17.60 11.80
CA GLY A 108 -6.30 18.45 11.92
C GLY A 108 -7.29 18.26 10.76
N SER A 109 -6.81 17.77 9.61
CA SER A 109 -7.61 17.49 8.41
C SER A 109 -8.08 16.04 8.29
N GLY A 110 -7.80 15.19 9.28
CA GLY A 110 -8.16 13.77 9.28
C GLY A 110 -6.96 12.83 9.26
N TRP A 111 -7.18 11.56 8.89
CA TRP A 111 -6.12 10.56 8.80
C TRP A 111 -5.33 10.69 7.51
N LYS A 112 -4.02 10.53 7.62
CA LYS A 112 -3.04 10.72 6.55
C LYS A 112 -2.00 9.63 6.59
N VAL A 113 -1.49 9.25 5.43
CA VAL A 113 -0.42 8.28 5.27
C VAL A 113 0.91 8.94 5.58
N ALA A 114 1.60 8.46 6.61
CA ALA A 114 2.94 8.88 6.98
C ALA A 114 4.03 8.00 6.34
N ALA A 115 3.72 6.74 6.06
CA ALA A 115 4.57 5.85 5.30
C ALA A 115 3.74 4.73 4.66
N PHE A 116 4.19 4.25 3.51
CA PHE A 116 3.56 3.17 2.77
C PHE A 116 4.59 2.16 2.26
N GLN A 117 4.26 0.88 2.35
CA GLN A 117 5.03 -0.18 1.73
C GLN A 117 4.12 -1.16 1.01
N ASN A 118 4.47 -1.50 -0.23
CA ASN A 118 3.78 -2.50 -1.04
C ASN A 118 4.70 -3.69 -1.32
N THR A 119 4.23 -4.90 -1.10
CA THR A 119 4.94 -6.13 -1.45
C THR A 119 4.08 -6.99 -2.37
N LYS A 120 4.73 -7.74 -3.27
CA LYS A 120 4.05 -8.77 -4.06
C LYS A 120 3.90 -10.01 -3.19
N HIS A 121 2.67 -10.42 -2.94
CA HIS A 121 2.39 -11.74 -2.37
C HIS A 121 2.60 -12.79 -3.46
N ARG A 122 3.43 -13.81 -3.14
CA ARG A 122 3.78 -14.90 -4.06
C ARG A 122 3.36 -16.23 -3.41
N PRO A 123 2.07 -16.62 -3.49
CA PRO A 123 1.53 -17.75 -2.75
C PRO A 123 2.23 -19.07 -3.07
N LEU A 124 2.66 -19.27 -4.32
CA LEU A 124 3.40 -20.48 -4.71
C LEU A 124 4.78 -20.56 -4.04
N LEU A 125 5.49 -19.43 -3.96
CA LEU A 125 6.80 -19.37 -3.31
C LEU A 125 6.66 -19.54 -1.79
N GLU A 126 5.60 -18.98 -1.21
CA GLU A 126 5.25 -19.16 0.19
C GLU A 126 4.90 -20.63 0.50
N ALA A 127 4.09 -21.29 -0.33
CA ALA A 127 3.78 -22.70 -0.19
C ALA A 127 5.03 -23.59 -0.29
N ALA A 128 5.93 -23.30 -1.25
CA ALA A 128 7.21 -23.98 -1.35
C ALA A 128 8.05 -23.78 -0.06
N ARG A 129 8.14 -22.54 0.45
CA ARG A 129 8.82 -22.24 1.72
C ARG A 129 8.25 -23.04 2.88
N PHE A 130 6.92 -23.15 3.01
CA PHE A 130 6.31 -23.94 4.08
C PHE A 130 6.53 -25.44 3.92
N LYS A 131 6.57 -25.95 2.68
CA LYS A 131 6.89 -27.35 2.41
C LYS A 131 8.32 -27.69 2.82
N PHE A 132 9.29 -26.85 2.46
CA PHE A 132 10.71 -27.10 2.76
C PHE A 132 11.11 -26.68 4.17
N GLN A 133 10.42 -25.70 4.77
CA GLN A 133 10.65 -25.26 6.14
C GLN A 133 9.32 -25.06 6.90
N PRO A 134 8.71 -26.15 7.41
CA PRO A 134 7.41 -26.10 8.06
C PRO A 134 7.32 -25.17 9.27
N ALA A 135 8.41 -25.08 10.05
CA ALA A 135 8.49 -24.18 11.21
C ALA A 135 8.36 -22.69 10.87
N SER A 136 8.44 -22.33 9.59
CA SER A 136 8.33 -20.95 9.11
C SER A 136 6.89 -20.50 8.80
N LYS A 137 5.91 -21.42 8.91
CA LYS A 137 4.49 -21.14 8.74
C LYS A 137 3.97 -20.28 9.92
N PRO A 138 3.26 -19.16 9.66
CA PRO A 138 2.66 -18.36 10.74
C PRO A 138 1.70 -19.19 11.60
N ALA A 139 1.68 -18.91 12.90
CA ALA A 139 0.60 -19.37 13.77
C ALA A 139 -0.72 -18.72 13.30
N ALA A 140 -1.77 -19.53 13.16
CA ALA A 140 -3.07 -19.09 12.68
C ALA A 140 -3.74 -18.12 13.65
#